data_AF-A0AA34WHQ0-F1
#
_entry.id   AF-A0AA34WHQ0-F1
#
_cell.length_a   1.000
_cell.length_b   1.000
_cell.length_c   1.000
_cell.angle_alpha   90.00
_cell.angle_beta   90.00
_cell.angle_gamma   90.00
#
_symmetry.space_group_name_H-M   'P 1'
#
loop_
_entity.id
_entity.type
_entity.pdbx_description
1 polymer ?
#
loop_
_entity_poly.entity_id
_entity_poly.type
_entity_poly.pdbx_seq_one_letter_code
_entity_poly.pdbx_strand_id
1 'polypeptide(L)'
;MKRTWLSSLLFIALSFLGALPTLMVFSYHSRKASRWEALNSQILKLKTARDHQQRILRRNALLTKNRSNIDPERLAAASEKIVFLQKETKRLQSLPKHSLLAQSKEVWARKHALSKAPHLQWNHKKVHQDLVFLNFSQAIEADTEDIKAIFHLLDSQNNPEAPLAFFTYWEMTRHTTPLNNEVWLIQAEAISRWI
;
A
#
# COMPACT_ATOMS: atom_id res chain seq x y z
N MET A 1 40.74 26.99 74.48
CA MET A 1 40.34 27.06 73.05
C MET A 1 39.56 25.84 72.52
N LYS A 2 39.40 24.71 73.23
CA LYS A 2 38.72 23.50 72.69
C LYS A 2 37.18 23.48 72.83
N ARG A 3 36.61 24.23 73.78
CA ARG A 3 35.18 24.13 74.18
C ARG A 3 34.23 24.90 73.23
N THR A 4 34.68 26.00 72.64
CA THR A 4 33.91 26.79 71.66
C THR A 4 33.78 26.08 70.30
N TRP A 5 34.82 25.36 69.87
CA TRP A 5 34.81 24.54 68.66
C TRP A 5 33.83 23.37 68.73
N LEU A 6 33.76 22.69 69.88
CA LEU A 6 32.80 21.61 70.13
C LEU A 6 31.36 22.13 70.11
N SER A 7 31.07 23.28 70.71
CA SER A 7 29.73 23.88 70.62
C SER A 7 29.36 24.29 69.20
N SER A 8 30.28 24.87 68.42
CA SER A 8 30.02 25.22 67.02
C SER A 8 29.73 23.97 66.17
N LEU A 9 30.48 22.89 66.36
CA LEU A 9 30.22 21.61 65.70
C LEU A 9 28.86 21.00 66.07
N LEU A 10 28.47 21.12 67.34
CA LEU A 10 27.19 20.61 67.84
C LEU A 10 26.01 21.43 67.31
N PHE A 11 26.15 22.75 67.21
CA PHE A 11 25.17 23.63 66.56
C PHE A 11 25.04 23.32 65.06
N ILE A 12 26.15 23.10 64.36
CA ILE A 12 26.15 22.70 62.95
C ILE A 12 25.43 21.34 62.79
N ALA A 13 25.75 20.35 63.63
CA ALA A 13 25.11 19.04 63.61
C ALA A 13 23.61 19.11 63.92
N LEU A 14 23.18 19.94 64.87
CA LEU A 14 21.77 20.17 65.17
C LEU A 14 21.04 20.85 63.99
N SER A 15 21.68 21.82 63.33
CA SER A 15 21.13 22.45 62.13
C SER A 15 21.00 21.46 60.96
N PHE A 16 21.96 20.55 60.79
CA PHE A 16 21.85 19.47 59.81
C PHE A 16 20.73 18.47 60.16
N LEU A 17 20.58 18.08 61.43
CA LEU A 17 19.46 17.23 61.86
C LEU A 17 18.10 17.91 61.67
N GLY A 18 18.01 19.22 61.90
CA GLY A 18 16.80 20.00 61.64
C GLY A 18 16.45 20.14 60.15
N ALA A 19 17.43 19.99 59.26
CA ALA A 19 17.24 20.04 57.80
C ALA A 19 16.93 18.68 57.15
N LEU A 20 17.13 17.56 57.84
CA LEU A 20 16.79 16.22 57.32
C LEU A 20 15.28 16.02 57.04
N PRO A 21 14.36 16.45 57.92
CA PRO A 21 12.92 16.31 57.66
C PRO A 21 12.46 17.10 56.44
N THR A 22 13.00 18.31 56.22
CA THR A 22 12.64 19.14 55.08
C THR A 22 13.17 18.57 53.76
N LEU A 23 14.40 18.03 53.75
CA LEU A 23 14.95 17.28 52.61
C LEU A 23 14.14 16.02 52.30
N MET A 24 13.71 15.29 53.34
CA MET A 24 12.89 14.08 53.19
C MET A 24 11.54 14.42 52.55
N VAL A 25 10.85 15.45 53.07
CA VAL A 25 9.58 15.96 52.50
C VAL A 25 9.77 16.42 51.06
N PHE A 26 10.83 17.19 50.77
CA PHE A 26 11.14 17.65 49.42
C PHE A 26 11.39 16.48 48.46
N SER A 27 12.19 15.48 48.86
CA SER A 27 12.46 14.30 48.05
C SER A 27 11.20 13.47 47.77
N TYR A 28 10.29 13.38 48.76
CA TYR A 28 9.00 12.71 48.61
C TYR A 28 8.10 13.44 47.61
N HIS A 29 7.99 14.77 47.72
CA HIS A 29 7.21 15.58 46.79
C HIS A 29 7.78 15.56 45.38
N SER A 30 9.11 15.63 45.24
CA SER A 30 9.79 15.50 43.94
C SER A 30 9.51 14.16 43.28
N ARG A 31 9.67 13.04 44.01
CA ARG A 31 9.34 11.70 43.50
C ARG A 31 7.86 11.57 43.12
N LYS A 32 6.96 12.14 43.92
CA LYS A 32 5.53 12.16 43.63
C LYS A 32 5.25 12.96 42.36
N ALA A 33 5.86 14.14 42.20
CA ALA A 33 5.73 14.97 41.01
C ALA A 33 6.21 14.25 39.74
N SER A 34 7.39 13.61 39.78
CA SER A 34 7.89 12.83 38.64
C SER A 34 6.98 11.65 38.28
N ARG A 35 6.36 10.99 39.28
CA ARG A 35 5.37 9.93 39.02
C ARG A 35 4.10 10.47 38.36
N TRP A 36 3.62 11.63 38.78
CA TRP A 36 2.47 12.30 38.14
C TRP A 36 2.78 12.74 36.73
N GLU A 37 3.98 13.27 36.48
CA GLU A 37 4.43 13.65 35.16
C GLU A 37 4.53 12.43 34.23
N ALA A 38 5.12 11.33 34.71
CA ALA A 38 5.19 10.08 33.97
C ALA A 38 3.79 9.54 33.63
N LEU A 39 2.86 9.54 34.61
CA LEU A 39 1.48 9.12 34.40
C LEU A 39 0.77 10.01 33.38
N ASN A 40 0.89 11.34 33.49
CA ASN A 40 0.30 12.28 32.55
C ASN A 40 0.84 12.07 31.13
N SER A 41 2.14 11.81 30.98
CA SER A 41 2.75 11.52 29.69
C SER A 41 2.19 10.22 29.07
N GLN A 42 1.95 9.19 29.87
CA GLN A 42 1.35 7.93 29.42
C GLN A 42 -0.12 8.11 29.03
N ILE A 43 -0.90 8.85 29.84
CA ILE A 43 -2.29 9.18 29.53
C ILE A 43 -2.37 9.96 28.20
N LEU A 44 -1.49 10.94 28.00
CA LEU A 44 -1.41 11.69 26.74
C LEU A 44 -1.08 10.78 25.56
N LYS A 45 -0.10 9.88 25.69
CA LYS A 45 0.24 8.89 24.64
C LYS A 45 -0.94 7.97 24.31
N LEU A 46 -1.65 7.46 25.31
CA LEU A 46 -2.81 6.61 25.09
C LEU A 46 -3.95 7.38 24.43
N LYS A 47 -4.16 8.64 24.82
CA LYS A 47 -5.15 9.52 24.21
C LYS A 47 -4.82 9.79 22.74
N THR A 48 -3.57 10.16 22.42
CA THR A 48 -3.17 10.43 21.04
C THR A 48 -3.27 9.19 20.16
N ALA A 49 -2.92 8.01 20.68
CA ALA A 49 -3.11 6.74 19.99
C ALA A 49 -4.59 6.45 19.72
N ARG A 50 -5.46 6.62 20.72
CA ARG A 50 -6.91 6.46 20.58
C ARG A 50 -7.51 7.45 19.58
N ASP A 51 -7.13 8.72 19.64
CA ASP A 51 -7.60 9.76 18.72
C ASP A 51 -7.13 9.49 17.29
N HIS A 52 -5.92 8.96 17.12
CA HIS A 52 -5.43 8.50 15.83
C HIS A 52 -6.23 7.31 15.29
N GLN A 53 -6.47 6.29 16.11
CA GLN A 53 -7.30 5.14 15.74
C GLN A 53 -8.72 5.56 15.36
N GLN A 54 -9.34 6.47 16.11
CA GLN A 54 -10.67 7.00 15.77
C GLN A 54 -10.67 7.76 14.45
N ARG A 55 -9.62 8.54 14.15
CA ARG A 55 -9.47 9.20 12.84
C ARG A 55 -9.36 8.19 11.71
N ILE A 56 -8.58 7.11 11.88
CA ILE A 56 -8.49 6.02 10.90
C ILE A 56 -9.85 5.38 10.69
N LEU A 57 -10.55 5.01 11.77
CA LEU A 57 -11.87 4.37 11.67
C LEU A 57 -12.89 5.27 10.94
N ARG A 58 -12.92 6.57 11.24
CA ARG A 58 -13.79 7.53 10.54
C ARG A 58 -13.44 7.64 9.05
N ARG A 59 -12.15 7.75 8.71
CA ARG A 59 -11.69 7.79 7.32
C ARG A 59 -12.03 6.50 6.57
N ASN A 60 -11.77 5.34 7.18
CA ASN A 60 -12.10 4.06 6.59
C ASN A 60 -13.61 3.92 6.38
N ALA A 61 -14.43 4.32 7.35
CA ALA A 61 -15.89 4.31 7.20
C ALA A 61 -16.36 5.19 6.02
N LEU A 62 -15.76 6.38 5.85
CA LEU A 62 -16.04 7.24 4.69
C LEU A 62 -15.60 6.59 3.38
N LEU A 63 -14.40 6.02 3.32
CA LEU A 63 -13.91 5.30 2.14
C LEU A 63 -14.82 4.12 1.79
N THR A 64 -15.29 3.36 2.78
CA THR A 64 -16.20 2.23 2.55
C THR A 64 -17.60 2.65 2.07
N LYS A 65 -18.04 3.87 2.39
CA LYS A 65 -19.32 4.42 1.90
C LYS A 65 -19.21 5.00 0.50
N ASN A 66 -18.07 5.59 0.19
CA ASN A 66 -17.87 6.34 -1.05
C ASN A 66 -17.31 5.48 -2.20
N ARG A 67 -16.91 4.23 -1.94
CA ARG A 67 -16.28 3.35 -2.91
C ARG A 67 -17.07 2.06 -3.08
N SER A 68 -17.13 1.59 -4.33
CA SER A 68 -17.67 0.28 -4.66
C SER A 68 -16.74 -0.83 -4.15
N ASN A 69 -17.36 -1.94 -3.72
CA ASN A 69 -16.64 -3.18 -3.51
C ASN A 69 -16.38 -3.85 -4.87
N ILE A 70 -15.50 -4.84 -4.88
CA ILE A 70 -15.26 -5.64 -6.08
C ILE A 70 -16.53 -6.38 -6.49
N ASP A 71 -16.85 -6.30 -7.78
CA ASP A 71 -17.85 -7.14 -8.43
C ASP A 71 -17.10 -7.91 -9.52
N PRO A 72 -16.91 -9.24 -9.37
CA PRO A 72 -16.19 -10.06 -10.33
C PRO A 72 -16.77 -9.99 -11.74
N GLU A 73 -18.09 -9.93 -11.87
CA GLU A 73 -18.76 -9.92 -13.16
C GLU A 73 -18.49 -8.60 -13.88
N ARG A 74 -18.57 -7.49 -13.15
CA ARG A 74 -18.21 -6.17 -13.70
C ARG A 74 -16.73 -6.06 -14.04
N LEU A 75 -15.86 -6.57 -13.18
CA LEU A 75 -14.42 -6.55 -13.44
C LEU A 75 -14.08 -7.41 -14.67
N ALA A 76 -14.69 -8.59 -14.81
CA ALA A 76 -14.53 -9.45 -15.98
C ALA A 76 -15.03 -8.73 -17.25
N ALA A 77 -16.24 -8.18 -17.23
CA ALA A 77 -16.79 -7.44 -18.37
C ALA A 77 -15.97 -6.19 -18.74
N ALA A 78 -15.41 -5.49 -17.76
CA ALA A 78 -14.52 -4.36 -18.00
C ALA A 78 -13.16 -4.81 -18.56
N SER A 79 -12.64 -5.95 -18.10
CA SER A 79 -11.39 -6.54 -18.58
C SER A 79 -11.50 -7.05 -20.01
N GLU A 80 -12.64 -7.63 -20.40
CA GLU A 80 -12.90 -8.08 -21.77
C GLU A 80 -12.90 -6.94 -22.80
N LYS A 81 -13.25 -5.72 -22.39
CA LYS A 81 -13.22 -4.54 -23.25
C LYS A 81 -11.80 -4.10 -23.62
N ILE A 82 -10.78 -4.56 -22.89
CA ILE A 82 -9.39 -4.24 -23.19
C ILE A 82 -8.94 -5.08 -24.39
N VAL A 83 -8.65 -4.40 -25.49
CA VAL A 83 -8.10 -4.99 -26.69
C VAL A 83 -6.60 -4.78 -26.67
N PHE A 84 -5.85 -5.83 -26.39
CA PHE A 84 -4.39 -5.81 -26.28
C PHE A 84 -3.67 -5.67 -27.62
N LEU A 85 -2.47 -5.10 -27.58
CA LEU A 85 -1.48 -5.09 -28.65
C LEU A 85 -2.00 -4.43 -29.95
N GLN A 86 -2.84 -3.40 -29.81
CA GLN A 86 -3.40 -2.69 -30.97
C GLN A 86 -2.32 -2.08 -31.87
N LYS A 87 -1.23 -1.58 -31.28
CA LYS A 87 -0.13 -1.02 -32.06
C LYS A 87 0.53 -2.07 -32.95
N GLU A 88 0.69 -3.28 -32.45
CA GLU A 88 1.29 -4.38 -33.20
C GLU A 88 0.35 -4.94 -34.25
N THR A 89 -0.93 -5.12 -33.93
CA THR A 89 -1.93 -5.59 -34.90
C THR A 89 -2.06 -4.61 -36.08
N LYS A 90 -2.13 -3.30 -35.82
CA LYS A 90 -2.14 -2.26 -36.87
C LYS A 90 -0.89 -2.33 -37.74
N ARG A 91 0.29 -2.53 -37.13
CA ARG A 91 1.56 -2.64 -37.86
C ARG A 91 1.62 -3.91 -38.72
N LEU A 92 1.09 -5.03 -38.24
CA LEU A 92 1.00 -6.27 -39.02
C LEU A 92 0.05 -6.16 -40.22
N GLN A 93 -1.02 -5.37 -40.09
CA GLN A 93 -1.98 -5.11 -41.15
C GLN A 93 -1.43 -4.16 -42.21
N SER A 94 -0.57 -3.21 -41.84
CA SER A 94 0.04 -2.26 -42.78
C SER A 94 1.20 -2.83 -43.59
N LEU A 95 1.66 -4.06 -43.29
CA LEU A 95 2.76 -4.69 -44.02
C LEU A 95 2.39 -4.99 -45.48
N PRO A 96 3.28 -4.68 -46.45
CA PRO A 96 3.06 -5.05 -47.85
C PRO A 96 3.00 -6.57 -48.02
N LYS A 97 1.96 -7.09 -48.69
CA LYS A 97 1.74 -8.54 -48.87
C LYS A 97 2.93 -9.29 -49.50
N HIS A 98 3.69 -8.61 -50.36
CA HIS A 98 4.84 -9.17 -51.08
C HIS A 98 6.20 -8.82 -50.45
N SER A 99 6.22 -8.19 -49.28
CA SER A 99 7.48 -7.93 -48.56
C SER A 99 8.06 -9.23 -48.00
N LEU A 100 9.38 -9.40 -48.07
CA LEU A 100 10.11 -10.51 -47.44
C LEU A 100 9.76 -10.64 -45.95
N LEU A 101 9.60 -9.49 -45.27
CA LEU A 101 9.26 -9.45 -43.85
C LEU A 101 7.82 -9.94 -43.59
N ALA A 102 6.87 -9.64 -44.48
CA ALA A 102 5.49 -10.11 -44.36
C ALA A 102 5.35 -11.62 -44.59
N GLN A 103 6.29 -12.21 -45.33
CA GLN A 103 6.39 -13.65 -45.61
C GLN A 103 7.28 -14.39 -44.60
N SER A 104 7.91 -13.70 -43.65
CA SER A 104 8.70 -14.34 -42.61
C SER A 104 7.84 -15.28 -41.76
N LYS A 105 8.43 -16.43 -41.40
CA LYS A 105 7.85 -17.40 -40.47
C LYS A 105 7.50 -16.76 -39.12
N GLU A 106 8.30 -15.80 -38.67
CA GLU A 106 8.12 -15.12 -37.37
C GLU A 106 6.88 -14.22 -37.40
N VAL A 107 6.69 -13.47 -38.49
CA VAL A 107 5.52 -12.62 -38.69
C VAL A 107 4.25 -13.46 -38.84
N TRP A 108 4.34 -14.60 -39.54
CA TRP A 108 3.23 -15.54 -39.63
C TRP A 108 2.87 -16.13 -38.26
N ALA A 109 3.85 -16.59 -37.49
CA ALA A 109 3.65 -17.11 -36.14
C ALA A 109 3.04 -16.04 -35.22
N ARG A 110 3.49 -14.78 -35.34
CA ARG A 110 2.96 -13.66 -34.56
C ARG A 110 1.50 -13.35 -34.89
N LYS A 111 1.12 -13.34 -36.18
CA LYS A 111 -0.28 -13.17 -36.60
C LYS A 111 -1.17 -14.25 -36.00
N HIS A 112 -0.71 -15.51 -36.02
CA HIS A 112 -1.45 -16.61 -35.44
C HIS A 112 -1.54 -16.51 -33.90
N ALA A 113 -0.45 -16.12 -33.22
CA ALA A 113 -0.44 -15.90 -31.77
C ALA A 113 -1.44 -14.81 -31.35
N LEU A 114 -1.46 -13.67 -32.04
CA LEU A 114 -2.38 -12.57 -31.75
C LEU A 114 -3.85 -12.94 -31.99
N SER A 115 -4.14 -13.79 -32.98
CA SER A 115 -5.50 -14.27 -33.22
C SER A 115 -6.04 -15.17 -32.09
N LYS A 116 -5.13 -15.74 -31.29
CA LYS A 116 -5.44 -16.60 -30.13
C LYS A 116 -5.07 -15.92 -28.82
N ALA A 117 -4.74 -14.62 -28.84
CA ALA A 117 -4.29 -13.92 -27.66
C ALA A 117 -5.42 -13.94 -26.61
N PRO A 118 -5.11 -14.34 -25.37
CA PRO A 118 -6.12 -14.40 -24.33
C PRO A 118 -6.56 -13.00 -23.90
N HIS A 119 -7.82 -12.89 -23.50
CA HIS A 119 -8.32 -11.71 -22.82
C HIS A 119 -7.79 -11.64 -21.38
N LEU A 120 -7.78 -10.43 -20.82
CA LEU A 120 -7.44 -10.25 -19.41
C LEU A 120 -8.49 -10.95 -18.54
N GLN A 121 -8.03 -11.99 -17.85
CA GLN A 121 -8.83 -12.76 -16.92
C GLN A 121 -8.20 -12.73 -15.54
N TRP A 122 -9.02 -12.34 -14.55
CA TRP A 122 -8.65 -12.31 -13.16
C TRP A 122 -9.15 -13.58 -12.47
N ASN A 123 -8.30 -14.25 -11.70
CA ASN A 123 -8.81 -15.20 -10.71
C ASN A 123 -9.13 -14.45 -9.42
N HIS A 124 -10.13 -14.95 -8.71
CA HIS A 124 -10.59 -14.38 -7.46
C HIS A 124 -10.51 -15.44 -6.37
N LYS A 125 -9.90 -15.09 -5.23
CA LYS A 125 -9.85 -15.97 -4.06
C LYS A 125 -10.24 -15.18 -2.81
N LYS A 126 -11.33 -15.58 -2.15
CA LYS A 126 -11.72 -14.97 -0.87
C LYS A 126 -10.71 -15.36 0.20
N VAL A 127 -10.03 -14.36 0.77
CA VAL A 127 -8.99 -14.55 1.82
C VAL A 127 -9.57 -14.33 3.21
N HIS A 128 -10.52 -13.41 3.33
CA HIS A 128 -11.23 -13.12 4.58
C HIS A 128 -12.69 -12.77 4.28
N GLN A 129 -13.51 -12.57 5.33
CA GLN A 129 -14.93 -12.23 5.19
C GLN A 129 -15.15 -11.05 4.23
N ASP A 130 -14.30 -10.03 4.34
CA ASP A 130 -14.41 -8.77 3.59
C ASP A 130 -13.28 -8.58 2.57
N LEU A 131 -12.42 -9.58 2.32
CA LEU A 131 -11.23 -9.42 1.48
C LEU A 131 -11.15 -10.49 0.39
N VAL A 132 -10.90 -10.05 -0.83
CA VAL A 132 -10.58 -10.90 -1.98
C VAL A 132 -9.19 -10.59 -2.48
N PHE A 133 -8.50 -11.65 -2.85
CA PHE A 133 -7.27 -11.60 -3.61
C PHE A 133 -7.59 -11.81 -5.09
N LEU A 134 -6.99 -10.97 -5.93
CA LEU A 134 -7.12 -10.93 -7.36
C LEU A 134 -5.76 -11.22 -7.96
N ASN A 135 -5.66 -12.09 -8.94
CA ASN A 135 -4.44 -12.22 -9.73
C ASN A 135 -4.76 -12.46 -11.20
N PHE A 136 -3.80 -12.17 -12.06
CA PHE A 136 -3.92 -12.58 -13.46
C PHE A 136 -3.89 -14.10 -13.55
N SER A 137 -4.85 -14.65 -14.29
CA SER A 137 -4.92 -16.09 -14.58
C SER A 137 -3.69 -16.62 -15.31
N GLN A 138 -3.10 -15.78 -16.16
CA GLN A 138 -1.86 -16.02 -16.89
C GLN A 138 -1.20 -14.68 -17.19
N ALA A 139 0.10 -14.72 -17.49
CA ALA A 139 0.82 -13.53 -17.90
C ALA A 139 0.29 -13.00 -19.24
N ILE A 140 0.17 -11.68 -19.36
CA ILE A 140 -0.42 -11.01 -20.51
C ILE A 140 0.63 -10.18 -21.21
N GLU A 141 0.67 -10.29 -22.54
CA GLU A 141 1.45 -9.39 -23.37
C GLU A 141 0.67 -8.10 -23.63
N ALA A 142 1.28 -6.96 -23.32
CA ALA A 142 0.65 -5.66 -23.37
C ALA A 142 1.63 -4.60 -23.90
N ASP A 143 1.11 -3.62 -24.64
CA ASP A 143 1.84 -2.39 -24.95
C ASP A 143 1.64 -1.32 -23.86
N THR A 144 2.26 -0.15 -24.03
CA THR A 144 2.20 0.92 -23.03
C THR A 144 0.78 1.47 -22.81
N GLU A 145 -0.08 1.47 -23.82
CA GLU A 145 -1.47 1.94 -23.67
C GLU A 145 -2.33 0.88 -22.99
N ASP A 146 -2.09 -0.39 -23.29
CA ASP A 146 -2.73 -1.51 -22.62
C ASP A 146 -2.44 -1.49 -21.10
N ILE A 147 -1.21 -1.19 -20.70
CA ILE A 147 -0.82 -1.06 -19.28
C ILE A 147 -1.67 0.00 -18.58
N LYS A 148 -1.86 1.16 -19.19
CA LYS A 148 -2.71 2.22 -18.63
C LYS A 148 -4.16 1.76 -18.48
N ALA A 149 -4.67 1.03 -19.47
CA ALA A 149 -6.02 0.47 -19.42
C ALA A 149 -6.18 -0.52 -18.25
N ILE A 150 -5.19 -1.39 -18.01
CA ILE A 150 -5.17 -2.30 -16.86
C ILE A 150 -5.23 -1.52 -15.54
N PHE A 151 -4.38 -0.51 -15.36
CA PHE A 151 -4.39 0.30 -14.14
C PHE A 151 -5.73 1.02 -13.95
N HIS A 152 -6.32 1.53 -15.03
CA HIS A 152 -7.61 2.22 -15.01
C HIS A 152 -8.78 1.34 -14.54
N LEU A 153 -8.69 0.01 -14.68
CA LEU A 153 -9.71 -0.91 -14.16
C LEU A 153 -9.83 -0.85 -12.63
N LEU A 154 -8.71 -0.63 -11.95
CA LEU A 154 -8.62 -0.65 -10.48
C LEU A 154 -8.36 0.74 -9.90
N ASP A 155 -8.18 1.76 -10.74
CA ASP A 155 -7.92 3.12 -10.32
C ASP A 155 -9.21 3.86 -9.96
N SER A 156 -9.58 3.72 -8.69
CA SER A 156 -10.72 4.45 -8.14
C SER A 156 -10.60 5.99 -8.23
N GLN A 157 -9.42 6.58 -8.45
CA GLN A 157 -9.31 8.03 -8.57
C GLN A 157 -9.85 8.54 -9.91
N ASN A 158 -9.50 7.85 -11.00
CA ASN A 158 -9.88 8.25 -12.35
C ASN A 158 -11.14 7.52 -12.87
N ASN A 159 -11.48 6.36 -12.28
CA ASN A 159 -12.64 5.58 -12.62
C ASN A 159 -13.60 5.48 -11.40
N PRO A 160 -14.73 6.23 -11.39
CA PRO A 160 -15.69 6.20 -10.30
C PRO A 160 -16.33 4.82 -10.07
N GLU A 161 -16.38 3.99 -11.11
CA GLU A 161 -16.94 2.64 -11.06
C GLU A 161 -15.91 1.60 -10.59
N ALA A 162 -14.61 1.96 -10.58
CA ALA A 162 -13.55 1.05 -10.17
C ALA A 162 -13.66 0.73 -8.67
N PRO A 163 -13.52 -0.55 -8.31
CA PRO A 163 -13.52 -0.99 -6.93
C PRO A 163 -12.29 -0.45 -6.20
N LEU A 164 -12.38 -0.38 -4.87
CA LEU A 164 -11.20 -0.10 -4.06
C LEU A 164 -10.26 -1.32 -4.04
N ALA A 165 -9.28 -1.33 -4.94
CA ALA A 165 -8.28 -2.37 -5.05
C ALA A 165 -6.85 -1.80 -4.97
N PHE A 166 -5.92 -2.62 -4.48
CA PHE A 166 -4.51 -2.28 -4.36
C PHE A 166 -3.66 -3.38 -4.95
N PHE A 167 -2.77 -3.04 -5.88
CA PHE A 167 -1.78 -3.99 -6.39
C PHE A 167 -0.82 -4.40 -5.27
N THR A 168 -0.70 -5.70 -5.04
CA THR A 168 0.26 -6.30 -4.10
C THR A 168 1.50 -6.81 -4.80
N TYR A 169 1.37 -7.14 -6.09
CA TYR A 169 2.46 -7.60 -6.93
C TYR A 169 2.29 -7.04 -8.34
N TRP A 170 3.39 -6.62 -8.93
CA TRP A 170 3.44 -6.19 -10.33
C TRP A 170 4.81 -6.52 -10.91
N GLU A 171 4.81 -7.47 -11.84
CA GLU A 171 6.01 -7.87 -12.59
C GLU A 171 5.79 -7.56 -14.06
N MET A 172 6.82 -6.97 -14.67
CA MET A 172 6.83 -6.69 -16.10
C MET A 172 8.19 -7.03 -16.69
N THR A 173 8.17 -7.88 -17.71
CA THR A 173 9.37 -8.23 -18.48
C THR A 173 9.28 -7.64 -19.87
N ARG A 174 10.31 -6.92 -20.29
CA ARG A 174 10.37 -6.29 -21.61
C ARG A 174 10.76 -7.29 -22.68
N HIS A 175 10.03 -7.26 -23.79
CA HIS A 175 10.34 -8.03 -25.00
C HIS A 175 10.25 -7.13 -26.23
N THR A 176 11.03 -7.48 -27.26
CA THR A 176 10.95 -6.86 -28.59
C THR A 176 10.39 -7.87 -29.57
N THR A 177 9.35 -7.49 -30.31
CA THR A 177 8.73 -8.40 -31.29
C THR A 177 9.50 -8.36 -32.62
N PRO A 178 9.26 -9.32 -33.54
CA PRO A 178 9.92 -9.35 -34.86
C PRO A 178 9.71 -8.07 -35.69
N LEU A 179 8.70 -7.27 -35.35
CA LEU A 179 8.46 -5.96 -35.97
C LEU A 179 9.20 -4.81 -35.29
N ASN A 180 10.10 -5.09 -34.34
CA ASN A 180 10.75 -4.11 -33.49
C ASN A 180 9.74 -3.24 -32.71
N ASN A 181 8.65 -3.86 -32.24
CA ASN A 181 7.75 -3.24 -31.28
C ASN A 181 8.15 -3.65 -29.87
N GLU A 182 8.06 -2.72 -28.93
CA GLU A 182 8.22 -3.01 -27.51
C GLU A 182 6.91 -3.51 -26.94
N VAL A 183 6.98 -4.68 -26.30
CA VAL A 183 5.86 -5.34 -25.65
C VAL A 183 6.31 -5.80 -24.27
N TRP A 184 5.40 -5.79 -23.32
CA TRP A 184 5.64 -6.17 -21.94
C TRP A 184 4.85 -7.43 -21.62
N LEU A 185 5.52 -8.43 -21.06
CA LEU A 185 4.84 -9.57 -20.45
C LEU A 185 4.58 -9.22 -18.97
N ILE A 186 3.33 -9.24 -18.57
CA ILE A 186 2.88 -8.71 -17.27
C ILE A 186 2.20 -9.79 -16.46
N GLN A 187 2.59 -9.90 -15.20
CA GLN A 187 1.87 -10.65 -14.17
C GLN A 187 1.57 -9.71 -13.01
N ALA A 188 0.33 -9.73 -12.52
CA ALA A 188 -0.10 -8.84 -11.47
C ALA A 188 -0.99 -9.53 -10.44
N GLU A 189 -0.93 -9.01 -9.22
CA GLU A 189 -1.77 -9.41 -8.11
C GLU A 189 -2.28 -8.16 -7.39
N ALA A 190 -3.51 -8.23 -6.89
CA ALA A 190 -4.15 -7.16 -6.16
C ALA A 190 -5.02 -7.71 -5.03
N ILE A 191 -5.28 -6.87 -4.04
CA ILE A 191 -6.25 -7.13 -2.98
C ILE A 191 -7.36 -6.09 -3.07
N SER A 192 -8.59 -6.54 -2.94
CA SER A 192 -9.77 -5.69 -2.92
C SER A 192 -10.73 -6.11 -1.81
N ARG A 193 -11.64 -5.21 -1.47
CA ARG A 193 -12.74 -5.52 -0.55
C ARG A 193 -13.83 -6.34 -1.25
N TRP A 194 -14.32 -7.36 -0.56
CA TRP A 194 -15.41 -8.26 -0.96
C TRP A 194 -16.67 -8.02 -0.11
N ILE A 195 -17.87 -8.29 -0.65
CA ILE A 195 -19.16 -8.21 0.06
C ILE A 195 -19.49 -9.53 0.78
#